data_AF-A0A8E2JHX3-F1
#
_entry.id   AF-A0A8E2JHX3-F1
#
_cell.length_a   1.000
_cell.length_b   1.000
_cell.length_c   1.000
_cell.angle_alpha   90.00
_cell.angle_beta   90.00
_cell.angle_gamma   90.00
#
_symmetry.space_group_name_H-M   'P 1'
#
loop_
_entity.id
_entity.type
_entity.pdbx_description
1 polymer ?
#
loop_
_entity_poly.entity_id
_entity_poly.type
_entity_poly.pdbx_seq_one_letter_code
_entity_poly.pdbx_strand_id
1 'polypeptide(L)'
;MFTFRPQFQYSKLSNPSPYSSTSNIDGSGNIHTIGASSLWRPSNRVLLHPNTWLTGDVHNMELDKAFGGGEVHGTLQQWIVLDDERVVRAPRNLGLEEVAALTTAGATAVSESFFGAGEGKGGSLGVDAGDGGLRRGYLATAVGATVTATSSSDEKLKEWTTWLKLRPPVESSLLLGCLIMSSIARGPLAFCREIVGGLVRLAEEHDVHPVASKSFGHDHVLEAFKCLHSQSNVGKIAVRIEA
;
A
#
# COMPACT_ATOMS: atom_id res chain seq x y z
N MET A 1 0.95 4.81 -7.11
CA MET A 1 0.32 3.60 -6.54
C MET A 1 -0.79 3.21 -7.51
N PHE A 2 -0.50 2.24 -8.37
CA PHE A 2 -1.01 2.19 -9.74
C PHE A 2 -2.16 1.22 -9.89
N THR A 3 -3.26 1.70 -10.46
CA THR A 3 -4.38 0.84 -10.83
C THR A 3 -4.10 0.18 -12.16
N PHE A 4 -3.88 -1.13 -12.19
CA PHE A 4 -3.69 -1.84 -13.44
C PHE A 4 -4.91 -2.70 -13.76
N ARG A 5 -5.15 -2.88 -15.06
CA ARG A 5 -5.87 -4.03 -15.58
C ARG A 5 -4.85 -4.81 -16.41
N PRO A 6 -4.09 -5.75 -15.82
CA PRO A 6 -3.35 -6.69 -16.59
C PRO A 6 -4.35 -7.45 -17.47
N GLN A 7 -4.08 -7.42 -18.75
CA GLN A 7 -4.46 -8.47 -19.69
C GLN A 7 -3.17 -9.29 -19.89
N PHE A 8 -3.20 -10.51 -20.43
CA PHE A 8 -2.05 -11.44 -20.39
C PHE A 8 -1.78 -12.10 -21.75
N GLN A 9 -0.54 -12.22 -22.20
CA GLN A 9 -0.23 -13.06 -23.36
C GLN A 9 1.21 -13.54 -23.26
N TYR A 10 1.40 -14.83 -23.53
CA TYR A 10 2.70 -15.49 -23.53
C TYR A 10 3.38 -15.30 -24.89
N SER A 11 4.58 -14.72 -24.91
CA SER A 11 5.54 -14.98 -25.98
C SER A 11 6.97 -14.78 -25.46
N LYS A 12 7.78 -15.85 -25.54
CA LYS A 12 9.23 -15.81 -25.33
C LYS A 12 9.84 -14.70 -26.18
N LEU A 13 10.37 -13.65 -25.56
CA LEU A 13 11.35 -12.79 -26.19
C LEU A 13 12.54 -12.57 -25.27
N SER A 14 13.69 -12.86 -25.84
CA SER A 14 15.05 -12.74 -25.33
C SER A 14 15.43 -11.28 -25.07
N ASN A 15 15.80 -10.99 -23.81
CA ASN A 15 16.70 -9.96 -23.26
C ASN A 15 16.92 -8.62 -24.01
N PRO A 16 16.89 -7.49 -23.29
CA PRO A 16 18.05 -6.58 -23.34
C PRO A 16 18.46 -6.02 -21.95
N SER A 17 19.76 -5.73 -21.78
CA SER A 17 20.43 -5.21 -20.56
C SER A 17 20.28 -3.67 -20.36
N PRO A 18 20.98 -2.98 -19.42
CA PRO A 18 21.37 -3.29 -18.03
C PRO A 18 20.86 -2.23 -17.01
N TYR A 19 19.98 -1.30 -17.39
CA TYR A 19 19.24 -0.39 -16.49
C TYR A 19 17.89 -0.02 -17.15
N SER A 20 16.90 -0.89 -16.99
CA SER A 20 15.53 -0.70 -17.48
C SER A 20 14.48 -1.20 -16.48
N SER A 21 14.78 -1.12 -15.17
CA SER A 21 13.78 -1.45 -14.16
C SER A 21 12.63 -0.45 -14.26
N THR A 22 11.44 -0.94 -14.61
CA THR A 22 10.23 -0.15 -14.50
C THR A 22 10.06 0.25 -13.04
N SER A 23 9.62 1.47 -12.79
CA SER A 23 9.47 1.97 -11.43
C SER A 23 8.17 1.43 -10.78
N ASN A 24 8.03 1.71 -9.49
CA ASN A 24 6.89 1.32 -8.64
C ASN A 24 6.81 -0.16 -8.25
N ILE A 25 6.18 -0.42 -7.10
CA ILE A 25 6.08 -1.74 -6.49
C ILE A 25 4.63 -2.10 -6.09
N ASP A 26 3.68 -1.19 -6.28
CA ASP A 26 2.27 -1.39 -5.96
C ASP A 26 1.48 -1.63 -7.24
N GLY A 27 0.48 -2.51 -7.17
CA GLY A 27 -0.42 -2.72 -8.29
C GLY A 27 -1.61 -3.58 -7.95
N SER A 28 -2.65 -3.47 -8.78
CA SER A 28 -3.82 -4.34 -8.76
C SER A 28 -4.21 -4.72 -10.18
N GLY A 29 -5.04 -5.74 -10.36
CA GLY A 29 -5.76 -5.96 -11.61
C GLY A 29 -6.22 -7.40 -11.88
N ASN A 30 -6.55 -7.79 -13.11
CA ASN A 30 -7.20 -9.06 -13.45
C ASN A 30 -6.24 -10.07 -14.06
N ILE A 31 -6.30 -11.34 -13.67
CA ILE A 31 -5.54 -12.40 -14.33
C ILE A 31 -6.04 -12.62 -15.78
N HIS A 32 -5.22 -12.94 -16.76
CA HIS A 32 -5.69 -13.27 -18.13
C HIS A 32 -5.10 -14.55 -18.70
N THR A 33 -3.85 -14.94 -18.38
CA THR A 33 -3.30 -16.26 -18.67
C THR A 33 -2.68 -16.83 -17.42
N ILE A 34 -2.69 -18.15 -17.34
CA ILE A 34 -2.18 -18.90 -16.21
C ILE A 34 -1.23 -19.98 -16.69
N GLY A 35 -0.25 -20.32 -15.86
CA GLY A 35 0.53 -21.54 -16.05
C GLY A 35 -0.33 -22.79 -15.83
N ALA A 36 0.10 -23.92 -16.38
CA ALA A 36 -0.66 -25.18 -16.29
C ALA A 36 -0.95 -25.64 -14.85
N SER A 37 -0.09 -25.27 -13.90
CA SER A 37 -0.18 -25.61 -12.48
C SER A 37 -0.65 -24.46 -11.60
N SER A 38 -1.11 -23.35 -12.17
CA SER A 38 -1.52 -22.18 -11.38
C SER A 38 -2.79 -22.46 -10.59
N LEU A 39 -2.85 -21.97 -9.35
CA LEU A 39 -4.03 -22.01 -8.50
C LEU A 39 -5.05 -20.91 -8.87
N TRP A 40 -4.64 -19.95 -9.70
CA TRP A 40 -5.45 -18.83 -10.11
C TRP A 40 -6.26 -19.13 -11.38
N ARG A 41 -7.25 -18.27 -11.65
CA ARG A 41 -8.07 -18.35 -12.85
C ARG A 41 -8.02 -17.04 -13.64
N PRO A 42 -8.15 -17.09 -14.97
CA PRO A 42 -8.40 -15.90 -15.77
C PRO A 42 -9.56 -15.08 -15.19
N SER A 43 -9.49 -13.77 -15.36
CA SER A 43 -10.35 -12.73 -14.80
C SER A 43 -10.32 -12.56 -13.28
N ASN A 44 -9.52 -13.33 -12.52
CA ASN A 44 -9.39 -13.11 -11.08
C ASN A 44 -8.78 -11.74 -10.78
N ARG A 45 -9.47 -10.95 -9.95
CA ARG A 45 -8.96 -9.67 -9.46
C ARG A 45 -7.92 -9.91 -8.36
N VAL A 46 -6.73 -9.38 -8.55
CA VAL A 46 -5.59 -9.53 -7.66
C VAL A 46 -4.98 -8.20 -7.26
N LEU A 47 -4.32 -8.26 -6.12
CA LEU A 47 -3.45 -7.28 -5.50
C LEU A 47 -2.02 -7.84 -5.61
N LEU A 48 -1.06 -7.02 -6.03
CA LEU A 48 0.32 -7.45 -6.15
C LEU A 48 1.04 -7.43 -4.79
N HIS A 49 1.86 -8.45 -4.52
CA HIS A 49 2.75 -8.53 -3.36
C HIS A 49 4.21 -8.30 -3.79
N PRO A 50 4.86 -7.19 -3.40
CA PRO A 50 6.09 -6.74 -4.03
C PRO A 50 7.37 -7.47 -3.66
N ASN A 51 7.40 -8.31 -2.63
CA ASN A 51 8.64 -8.88 -2.08
C ASN A 51 8.55 -10.40 -1.92
N THR A 52 9.67 -11.06 -1.62
CA THR A 52 9.73 -12.54 -1.46
C THR A 52 9.27 -13.01 -0.07
N TRP A 53 9.02 -12.09 0.86
CA TRP A 53 8.66 -12.47 2.23
C TRP A 53 7.21 -12.94 2.28
N LEU A 54 6.99 -14.25 2.39
CA LEU A 54 5.65 -14.82 2.38
C LEU A 54 5.05 -14.94 3.78
N THR A 55 5.82 -15.46 4.73
CA THR A 55 5.43 -15.69 6.13
C THR A 55 6.68 -15.76 7.01
N GLY A 56 6.50 -15.78 8.33
CA GLY A 56 7.56 -15.93 9.31
C GLY A 56 8.45 -14.71 9.41
N ASP A 57 9.77 -14.93 9.50
CA ASP A 57 10.75 -13.90 9.81
C ASP A 57 11.14 -13.02 8.60
N VAL A 58 11.46 -11.75 8.86
CA VAL A 58 11.86 -10.76 7.84
C VAL A 58 13.11 -11.15 7.07
N HIS A 59 13.99 -11.98 7.64
CA HIS A 59 15.18 -12.50 6.97
C HIS A 59 14.86 -13.40 5.77
N ASN A 60 13.60 -13.82 5.58
CA ASN A 60 13.13 -14.49 4.38
C ASN A 60 12.99 -13.52 3.18
N MET A 61 13.14 -12.22 3.39
CA MET A 61 13.06 -11.22 2.33
C MET A 61 14.39 -11.08 1.58
N GLU A 62 14.34 -11.23 0.27
CA GLU A 62 15.44 -10.99 -0.66
C GLU A 62 15.17 -9.67 -1.38
N LEU A 63 15.87 -8.61 -0.98
CA LEU A 63 15.65 -7.24 -1.47
C LEU A 63 15.92 -7.08 -2.98
N ASP A 64 16.89 -7.82 -3.50
CA ASP A 64 17.26 -7.86 -4.92
C ASP A 64 16.21 -8.59 -5.79
N LYS A 65 15.29 -9.33 -5.17
CA LYS A 65 14.16 -10.01 -5.82
C LYS A 65 12.80 -9.38 -5.53
N ALA A 66 12.79 -8.24 -4.84
CA ALA A 66 11.61 -7.41 -4.71
C ALA A 66 11.38 -6.62 -6.01
N PHE A 67 10.13 -6.26 -6.30
CA PHE A 67 9.82 -5.42 -7.47
C PHE A 67 10.62 -4.12 -7.43
N GLY A 68 11.23 -3.76 -8.56
CA GLY A 68 12.12 -2.60 -8.65
C GLY A 68 13.47 -2.75 -7.92
N GLY A 69 13.75 -3.91 -7.33
CA GLY A 69 15.04 -4.26 -6.73
C GLY A 69 15.89 -5.11 -7.68
N GLY A 70 17.21 -4.91 -7.65
CA GLY A 70 18.14 -5.65 -8.51
C GLY A 70 17.76 -5.56 -9.99
N GLU A 71 17.63 -6.73 -10.62
CA GLU A 71 17.22 -6.89 -12.02
C GLU A 71 15.69 -7.08 -12.18
N VAL A 72 14.91 -6.98 -11.10
CA VAL A 72 13.46 -7.21 -11.14
C VAL A 72 12.74 -5.92 -11.51
N HIS A 73 12.00 -5.96 -12.61
CA HIS A 73 11.14 -4.86 -13.05
C HIS A 73 10.03 -4.56 -12.01
N GLY A 74 9.70 -3.27 -11.86
CA GLY A 74 8.59 -2.80 -11.05
C GLY A 74 7.24 -2.96 -11.73
N THR A 75 6.22 -2.33 -11.18
CA THR A 75 4.83 -2.52 -11.62
C THR A 75 4.40 -1.59 -12.74
N LEU A 76 5.14 -0.50 -13.02
CA LEU A 76 4.79 0.47 -14.08
C LEU A 76 5.03 -0.10 -15.49
N GLN A 77 4.18 -1.04 -15.89
CA GLN A 77 4.15 -1.71 -17.19
C GLN A 77 2.75 -2.25 -17.46
N GLN A 78 2.44 -2.49 -18.73
CA GLN A 78 1.13 -3.03 -19.14
C GLN A 78 0.97 -4.52 -18.76
N TRP A 79 2.06 -5.28 -18.79
CA TRP A 79 2.06 -6.74 -18.59
C TRP A 79 3.18 -7.10 -17.61
N ILE A 80 2.90 -8.01 -16.68
CA ILE A 80 3.91 -8.53 -15.76
C ILE A 80 3.69 -10.04 -15.59
N VAL A 81 4.78 -10.80 -15.62
CA VAL A 81 4.75 -12.25 -15.36
C VAL A 81 5.26 -12.46 -13.94
N LEU A 82 4.45 -13.15 -13.13
CA LEU A 82 4.68 -13.32 -11.70
C LEU A 82 4.37 -14.76 -11.30
N ASP A 83 5.08 -15.23 -10.27
CA ASP A 83 4.72 -16.47 -9.59
C ASP A 83 3.41 -16.30 -8.82
N ASP A 84 2.65 -17.40 -8.67
CA ASP A 84 1.34 -17.44 -8.00
C ASP A 84 1.35 -16.82 -6.59
N GLU A 85 2.48 -16.90 -5.89
CA GLU A 85 2.67 -16.36 -4.54
C GLU A 85 2.84 -14.83 -4.51
N ARG A 86 3.25 -14.21 -5.62
CA ARG A 86 3.42 -12.76 -5.73
C ARG A 86 2.12 -12.01 -5.95
N VAL A 87 0.99 -12.71 -5.89
CA VAL A 87 -0.35 -12.13 -5.97
C VAL A 87 -1.22 -12.59 -4.80
N VAL A 88 -2.12 -11.70 -4.40
CA VAL A 88 -3.15 -11.90 -3.37
C VAL A 88 -4.49 -11.53 -3.98
N ARG A 89 -5.60 -12.12 -3.54
CA ARG A 89 -6.92 -11.75 -4.04
C ARG A 89 -7.23 -10.29 -3.67
N ALA A 90 -7.76 -9.52 -4.62
CA ALA A 90 -8.26 -8.18 -4.35
C ALA A 90 -9.51 -8.22 -3.44
N PRO A 91 -9.66 -7.29 -2.48
CA PRO A 91 -10.90 -7.09 -1.73
C PRO A 91 -12.13 -6.94 -2.65
N ARG A 92 -13.24 -7.57 -2.28
CA ARG A 92 -14.49 -7.60 -3.07
C ARG A 92 -15.20 -6.26 -3.10
N ASN A 93 -15.13 -5.50 -2.01
CA ASN A 93 -15.78 -4.20 -1.83
C ASN A 93 -15.02 -3.03 -2.46
N LEU A 94 -13.76 -3.22 -2.86
CA LEU A 94 -12.93 -2.16 -3.42
C LEU A 94 -12.90 -2.19 -4.95
N GLY A 95 -12.85 -1.02 -5.59
CA GLY A 95 -12.46 -0.86 -6.98
C GLY A 95 -10.96 -1.13 -7.18
N LEU A 96 -10.52 -1.48 -8.39
CA LEU A 96 -9.09 -1.78 -8.61
C LEU A 96 -8.18 -0.62 -8.19
N GLU A 97 -8.64 0.63 -8.27
CA GLU A 97 -7.85 1.80 -7.92
C GLU A 97 -7.54 1.87 -6.44
N GLU A 98 -8.55 1.62 -5.63
CA GLU A 98 -8.42 1.50 -4.19
C GLU A 98 -7.59 0.27 -3.83
N VAL A 99 -7.79 -0.86 -4.51
CA VAL A 99 -6.97 -2.07 -4.32
C VAL A 99 -5.50 -1.75 -4.55
N ALA A 100 -5.18 -1.05 -5.64
CA ALA A 100 -3.83 -0.63 -5.92
C ALA A 100 -3.28 0.29 -4.83
N ALA A 101 -4.13 1.18 -4.27
CA ALA A 101 -3.87 2.08 -3.15
C ALA A 101 -3.75 1.39 -1.78
N LEU A 102 -4.04 0.08 -1.71
CA LEU A 102 -4.05 -0.68 -0.47
C LEU A 102 -2.71 -1.36 -0.12
N THR A 103 -1.98 -2.00 -1.07
CA THR A 103 -0.87 -2.95 -0.73
C THR A 103 0.17 -2.36 0.20
N THR A 104 1.13 -1.58 -0.30
CA THR A 104 2.32 -1.19 0.49
C THR A 104 1.90 -0.33 1.66
N ALA A 105 1.02 0.66 1.41
CA ALA A 105 0.58 1.57 2.45
C ALA A 105 -0.18 0.84 3.57
N GLY A 106 -1.19 0.04 3.23
CA GLY A 106 -1.99 -0.67 4.21
C GLY A 106 -1.21 -1.77 4.91
N ALA A 107 -0.39 -2.54 4.19
CA ALA A 107 0.35 -3.65 4.78
C ALA A 107 1.46 -3.16 5.72
N THR A 108 2.15 -2.07 5.36
CA THR A 108 3.09 -1.40 6.27
C THR A 108 2.37 -0.86 7.50
N ALA A 109 1.20 -0.24 7.35
CA ALA A 109 0.44 0.27 8.48
C ALA A 109 -0.07 -0.85 9.42
N VAL A 110 -0.49 -1.99 8.88
CA VAL A 110 -0.85 -3.17 9.69
C VAL A 110 0.39 -3.76 10.39
N SER A 111 1.51 -3.90 9.68
CA SER A 111 2.80 -4.35 10.23
C SER A 111 3.25 -3.48 11.40
N GLU A 112 3.20 -2.15 11.23
CA GLU A 112 3.49 -1.15 12.25
C GLU A 112 2.56 -1.26 13.46
N SER A 113 1.24 -1.35 13.22
CA SER A 113 0.23 -1.20 14.27
C SER A 113 0.01 -2.47 15.10
N PHE A 114 0.10 -3.65 14.50
CA PHE A 114 -0.30 -4.91 15.16
C PHE A 114 0.87 -5.80 15.58
N PHE A 115 2.02 -5.71 14.90
CA PHE A 115 3.19 -6.52 15.23
C PHE A 115 4.25 -5.72 16.01
N GLY A 116 4.14 -4.39 16.04
CA GLY A 116 5.03 -3.48 16.77
C GLY A 116 4.52 -3.05 18.15
N ALA A 117 3.22 -2.83 18.30
CA ALA A 117 2.58 -2.47 19.57
C ALA A 117 1.89 -3.71 20.15
N GLY A 118 2.07 -3.96 21.45
CA GLY A 118 1.42 -5.10 22.12
C GLY A 118 -0.08 -5.14 21.84
N GLU A 119 -0.65 -6.35 21.85
CA GLU A 119 -2.07 -6.63 21.58
C GLU A 119 -2.98 -5.68 22.36
N GLY A 120 -3.50 -4.65 21.69
CA GLY A 120 -4.29 -3.60 22.32
C GLY A 120 -5.57 -3.33 21.55
N LYS A 121 -6.62 -4.11 21.82
CA LYS A 121 -7.98 -3.70 21.47
C LYS A 121 -8.29 -2.39 22.23
N GLY A 122 -8.65 -1.33 21.50
CA GLY A 122 -9.05 -0.04 22.08
C GLY A 122 -7.91 0.95 22.41
N GLY A 123 -6.79 0.88 21.67
CA GLY A 123 -5.67 1.81 21.84
C GLY A 123 -5.91 3.22 21.25
N SER A 124 -5.06 4.16 21.66
CA SER A 124 -4.91 5.48 21.02
C SER A 124 -3.66 5.47 20.13
N LEU A 125 -3.78 5.96 18.89
CA LEU A 125 -2.69 6.05 17.94
C LEU A 125 -2.40 7.50 17.58
N GLY A 126 -1.17 7.95 17.86
CA GLY A 126 -0.64 9.20 17.32
C GLY A 126 -0.10 9.00 15.90
N VAL A 127 -0.49 9.83 14.96
CA VAL A 127 0.00 9.81 13.57
C VAL A 127 0.40 11.21 13.12
N ASP A 128 1.40 11.31 12.26
CA ASP A 128 1.62 12.52 11.49
C ASP A 128 0.54 12.66 10.40
N ALA A 129 0.17 13.88 10.02
CA ALA A 129 -0.85 14.15 9.01
C ALA A 129 -0.32 13.97 7.56
N GLY A 130 0.85 13.33 7.40
CA GLY A 130 1.38 12.94 6.11
C GLY A 130 0.66 11.71 5.53
N ASP A 131 0.91 11.40 4.27
CA ASP A 131 0.33 10.22 3.60
C ASP A 131 0.56 8.91 4.40
N GLY A 132 1.73 8.81 5.04
CA GLY A 132 2.10 7.69 5.90
C GLY A 132 1.27 7.57 7.18
N GLY A 133 0.77 8.67 7.72
CA GLY A 133 -0.17 8.62 8.84
C GLY A 133 -1.62 8.48 8.39
N LEU A 134 -2.01 8.95 7.21
CA LEU A 134 -3.41 8.85 6.75
C LEU A 134 -3.81 7.38 6.65
N ARG A 135 -2.89 6.57 6.10
CA ARG A 135 -3.01 5.12 6.03
C ARG A 135 -3.18 4.44 7.39
N ARG A 136 -2.40 4.87 8.38
CA ARG A 136 -2.50 4.35 9.75
C ARG A 136 -3.80 4.81 10.40
N GLY A 137 -4.18 6.06 10.17
CA GLY A 137 -5.38 6.67 10.72
C GLY A 137 -6.62 5.92 10.32
N TYR A 138 -6.85 5.69 9.01
CA TYR A 138 -8.06 4.98 8.58
C TYR A 138 -8.10 3.53 9.07
N LEU A 139 -6.97 2.80 9.05
CA LEU A 139 -6.92 1.41 9.53
C LEU A 139 -7.17 1.32 11.04
N ALA A 140 -6.57 2.23 11.80
CA ALA A 140 -6.76 2.31 13.24
C ALA A 140 -8.21 2.68 13.59
N THR A 141 -8.81 3.66 12.90
CA THR A 141 -10.23 3.98 13.09
C THR A 141 -11.15 2.82 12.74
N ALA A 142 -10.82 2.05 11.70
CA ALA A 142 -11.61 0.90 11.26
C ALA A 142 -11.71 -0.20 12.34
N VAL A 143 -10.64 -0.37 13.13
CA VAL A 143 -10.60 -1.31 14.26
C VAL A 143 -11.00 -0.67 15.60
N GLY A 144 -11.56 0.55 15.58
CA GLY A 144 -12.10 1.25 16.75
C GLY A 144 -11.07 1.97 17.62
N ALA A 145 -9.85 2.20 17.12
CA ALA A 145 -8.83 2.97 17.84
C ALA A 145 -9.11 4.48 17.77
N THR A 146 -8.69 5.21 18.81
CA THR A 146 -8.71 6.68 18.78
C THR A 146 -7.47 7.20 18.06
N VAL A 147 -7.63 7.98 17.00
CA VAL A 147 -6.50 8.53 16.23
C VAL A 147 -6.30 10.00 16.53
N THR A 148 -5.06 10.38 16.85
CA THR A 148 -4.62 11.76 17.03
C THR A 148 -3.63 12.11 15.91
N ALA A 149 -3.96 13.11 15.08
CA ALA A 149 -3.10 13.53 13.98
C ALA A 149 -2.28 14.79 14.34
N THR A 150 -1.02 14.88 13.86
CA THR A 150 -0.17 16.08 13.98
C THR A 150 0.27 16.57 12.62
N SER A 151 0.15 17.87 12.33
CA SER A 151 0.52 18.46 11.02
C SER A 151 1.22 19.79 11.21
N SER A 152 2.05 20.18 10.24
CA SER A 152 2.52 21.56 10.10
C SER A 152 1.57 22.45 9.28
N SER A 153 0.45 21.92 8.78
CA SER A 153 -0.59 22.64 8.03
C SER A 153 -1.98 22.30 8.55
N ASP A 154 -2.74 23.34 8.90
CA ASP A 154 -4.12 23.24 9.38
C ASP A 154 -5.08 22.80 8.27
N GLU A 155 -4.79 23.14 7.02
CA GLU A 155 -5.57 22.71 5.85
C GLU A 155 -5.55 21.19 5.72
N LYS A 156 -4.35 20.57 5.85
CA LYS A 156 -4.21 19.11 5.84
C LYS A 156 -4.99 18.44 6.97
N LEU A 157 -5.01 19.04 8.17
CA LEU A 157 -5.78 18.51 9.31
C LEU A 157 -7.29 18.57 9.07
N LYS A 158 -7.80 19.63 8.42
CA LYS A 158 -9.22 19.75 8.06
C LYS A 158 -9.63 18.70 7.04
N GLU A 159 -8.83 18.48 6.00
CA GLU A 159 -9.07 17.40 5.04
C GLU A 159 -9.11 16.04 5.74
N TRP A 160 -8.13 15.75 6.60
CA TRP A 160 -8.08 14.52 7.40
C TRP A 160 -9.30 14.29 8.29
N THR A 161 -9.75 15.34 8.99
CA THR A 161 -10.94 15.28 9.84
C THR A 161 -12.16 14.86 9.02
N THR A 162 -12.26 15.38 7.79
CA THR A 162 -13.32 15.04 6.84
C THR A 162 -13.23 13.58 6.39
N TRP A 163 -12.04 13.13 5.99
CA TRP A 163 -11.81 11.77 5.48
C TRP A 163 -12.01 10.68 6.53
N LEU A 164 -11.45 10.89 7.73
CA LEU A 164 -11.43 9.90 8.79
C LEU A 164 -12.62 10.04 9.77
N LYS A 165 -13.52 11.00 9.51
CA LYS A 165 -14.61 11.39 10.44
C LYS A 165 -14.11 11.61 11.87
N LEU A 166 -12.90 12.15 12.00
CA LEU A 166 -12.25 12.33 13.29
C LEU A 166 -12.81 13.53 14.05
N ARG A 167 -12.45 13.62 15.33
CA ARG A 167 -12.68 14.82 16.14
C ARG A 167 -11.78 15.97 15.65
N PRO A 168 -12.19 17.23 15.84
CA PRO A 168 -11.36 18.38 15.49
C PRO A 168 -10.00 18.31 16.19
N PRO A 169 -8.95 18.94 15.62
CA PRO A 169 -7.62 18.96 16.21
C PRO A 169 -7.66 19.44 17.66
N VAL A 170 -6.96 18.73 18.53
CA VAL A 170 -6.73 19.14 19.93
C VAL A 170 -5.23 19.25 20.15
N GLU A 171 -4.80 20.21 20.97
CA GLU A 171 -3.40 20.24 21.41
C GLU A 171 -3.05 18.91 22.07
N SER A 172 -1.92 18.35 21.65
CA SER A 172 -1.46 17.03 22.09
C SER A 172 -0.09 17.14 22.72
N SER A 173 0.03 16.67 23.96
CA SER A 173 1.31 16.55 24.67
C SER A 173 2.05 15.25 24.36
N LEU A 174 1.60 14.47 23.36
CA LEU A 174 2.19 13.15 23.02
C LEU A 174 3.71 13.19 22.84
N LEU A 175 4.24 14.21 22.16
CA LEU A 175 5.70 14.35 21.97
C LEU A 175 6.44 14.57 23.29
N LEU A 176 5.89 15.41 24.18
CA LEU A 176 6.46 15.62 25.51
C LEU A 176 6.35 14.34 26.36
N GLY A 177 5.23 13.63 26.24
CA GLY A 177 5.04 12.30 26.83
C GLY A 177 6.09 11.31 26.35
N CYS A 178 6.41 11.28 25.05
CA CYS A 178 7.44 10.39 24.51
C CYS A 178 8.86 10.71 25.04
N LEU A 179 9.14 11.99 25.31
CA LEU A 179 10.42 12.43 25.85
C LEU A 179 10.59 12.15 27.35
N ILE A 180 9.49 12.21 28.11
CA ILE A 180 9.51 12.09 29.58
C ILE A 180 9.22 10.65 30.03
N MET A 181 8.41 9.90 29.30
CA MET A 181 8.06 8.51 29.59
C MET A 181 8.97 7.54 28.84
N SER A 182 9.15 6.33 29.38
CA SER A 182 9.84 5.24 28.69
C SER A 182 9.11 4.89 27.39
N SER A 183 9.66 5.34 26.27
CA SER A 183 9.10 5.13 24.93
C SER A 183 9.97 4.16 24.14
N ILE A 184 9.34 3.34 23.30
CA ILE A 184 10.04 2.41 22.41
C ILE A 184 9.96 2.96 20.98
N ALA A 185 11.11 3.26 20.38
CA ALA A 185 11.19 3.56 18.96
C ALA A 185 11.38 2.25 18.18
N ARG A 186 10.49 1.98 17.21
CA ARG A 186 10.60 0.82 16.30
C ARG A 186 10.54 1.30 14.85
N GLY A 187 11.42 0.76 14.02
CA GLY A 187 11.40 0.96 12.57
C GLY A 187 10.81 -0.27 11.87
N PRO A 188 9.68 -0.15 11.17
CA PRO A 188 9.19 -1.22 10.29
C PRO A 188 10.04 -1.27 9.02
N LEU A 189 10.54 -2.45 8.65
CA LEU A 189 11.34 -2.62 7.42
C LEU A 189 10.49 -3.03 6.22
N ALA A 190 9.48 -3.90 6.42
CA ALA A 190 8.66 -4.45 5.35
C ALA A 190 7.38 -5.11 5.90
N PHE A 191 6.70 -5.89 5.05
CA PHE A 191 5.56 -6.73 5.37
C PHE A 191 5.64 -8.04 4.58
N CYS A 192 5.09 -9.12 5.14
CA CYS A 192 4.97 -10.40 4.46
C CYS A 192 3.61 -10.59 3.77
N ARG A 193 3.51 -11.56 2.87
CA ARG A 193 2.27 -11.90 2.17
C ARG A 193 1.12 -12.25 3.13
N GLU A 194 1.41 -12.86 4.27
CA GLU A 194 0.40 -13.16 5.30
C GLU A 194 -0.27 -11.89 5.84
N ILE A 195 0.52 -10.83 6.09
CA ILE A 195 0.00 -9.51 6.50
C ILE A 195 -0.89 -8.93 5.39
N VAL A 196 -0.49 -9.04 4.12
CA VAL A 196 -1.31 -8.60 2.99
C VAL A 196 -2.64 -9.35 2.94
N GLY A 197 -2.63 -10.67 3.18
CA GLY A 197 -3.85 -11.47 3.29
C GLY A 197 -4.77 -11.04 4.46
N GLY A 198 -4.18 -10.66 5.59
CA GLY A 198 -4.90 -10.08 6.73
C GLY A 198 -5.51 -8.72 6.40
N LEU A 199 -4.77 -7.85 5.73
CA LEU A 199 -5.23 -6.55 5.26
C LEU A 199 -6.44 -6.67 4.32
N VAL A 200 -6.45 -7.64 3.42
CA VAL A 200 -7.60 -7.89 2.54
C VAL A 200 -8.86 -8.23 3.34
N ARG A 201 -8.73 -9.06 4.38
CA ARG A 201 -9.86 -9.39 5.27
C ARG A 201 -10.35 -8.17 6.04
N LEU A 202 -9.42 -7.40 6.62
CA LEU A 202 -9.73 -6.18 7.36
C LEU A 202 -10.46 -5.17 6.47
N ALA A 203 -10.00 -5.00 5.22
CA ALA A 203 -10.63 -4.10 4.27
C ALA A 203 -12.05 -4.51 3.89
N GLU A 204 -12.32 -5.82 3.76
CA GLU A 204 -13.67 -6.33 3.52
C GLU A 204 -14.57 -6.26 4.76
N GLU A 205 -14.04 -6.53 5.95
CA GLU A 205 -14.81 -6.60 7.21
C GLU A 205 -15.22 -5.22 7.73
N HIS A 206 -14.32 -4.25 7.64
CA HIS A 206 -14.53 -2.90 8.18
C HIS A 206 -14.78 -1.84 7.11
N ASP A 207 -15.04 -2.26 5.87
CA ASP A 207 -15.29 -1.40 4.73
C ASP A 207 -14.23 -0.30 4.58
N VAL A 208 -12.97 -0.72 4.51
CA VAL A 208 -11.84 0.19 4.53
C VAL A 208 -11.43 0.59 3.12
N HIS A 209 -11.68 1.85 2.80
CA HIS A 209 -11.36 2.44 1.50
C HIS A 209 -10.08 3.29 1.57
N PRO A 210 -8.96 2.84 0.97
CA PRO A 210 -7.76 3.68 0.86
C PRO A 210 -8.03 4.87 -0.06
N VAL A 211 -7.53 6.04 0.34
CA VAL A 211 -7.76 7.29 -0.38
C VAL A 211 -6.79 7.41 -1.56
N ALA A 212 -7.31 7.26 -2.79
CA ALA A 212 -6.63 7.69 -4.02
C ALA A 212 -7.09 9.12 -4.37
N SER A 213 -6.23 10.10 -4.13
CA SER A 213 -6.58 11.53 -4.24
C SER A 213 -6.58 12.06 -5.67
N LYS A 214 -5.71 11.50 -6.53
CA LYS A 214 -5.60 11.87 -7.94
C LYS A 214 -5.23 10.67 -8.79
N SER A 215 -5.82 10.61 -9.98
CA SER A 215 -5.57 9.55 -10.96
C SER A 215 -5.09 10.18 -12.28
N PHE A 216 -4.05 9.61 -12.87
CA PHE A 216 -3.46 10.05 -14.12
C PHE A 216 -3.53 8.93 -15.17
N GLY A 217 -3.66 9.25 -16.45
CA GLY A 217 -3.47 8.27 -17.52
C GLY A 217 -1.99 7.90 -17.68
N HIS A 218 -1.69 6.77 -18.33
CA HIS A 218 -0.33 6.34 -18.64
C HIS A 218 0.49 7.42 -19.36
N ASP A 219 -0.14 8.13 -20.29
CA ASP A 219 0.52 9.18 -21.08
C ASP A 219 0.89 10.41 -20.22
N HIS A 220 0.33 10.50 -19.01
CA HIS A 220 0.56 11.57 -18.04
C HIS A 220 1.39 11.13 -16.82
N VAL A 221 2.20 10.08 -16.97
CA VAL A 221 3.08 9.58 -15.90
C VAL A 221 4.02 10.66 -15.36
N LEU A 222 4.56 11.54 -16.21
CA LEU A 222 5.46 12.61 -15.78
C LEU A 222 4.74 13.64 -14.90
N GLU A 223 3.49 13.99 -15.22
CA GLU A 223 2.66 14.83 -14.36
C GLU A 223 2.35 14.15 -13.04
N ALA A 224 2.11 12.83 -13.05
CA ALA A 224 1.90 12.07 -11.82
C ALA A 224 3.13 12.13 -10.89
N PHE A 225 4.35 12.01 -11.44
CA PHE A 225 5.58 12.16 -10.66
C PHE A 225 5.80 13.59 -10.15
N LYS A 226 5.50 14.62 -10.95
CA LYS A 226 5.55 16.03 -10.50
C LYS A 226 4.56 16.28 -9.37
N CYS A 227 3.36 15.72 -9.49
CA CYS A 227 2.31 15.78 -8.48
C CYS A 227 2.77 15.10 -7.17
N LEU A 228 3.39 13.93 -7.26
CA LEU A 228 3.97 13.23 -6.11
C LEU A 228 5.08 14.05 -5.45
N HIS A 229 5.99 14.61 -6.23
CA HIS A 229 7.11 15.41 -5.74
C HIS A 229 6.66 16.68 -5.02
N SER A 230 5.54 17.28 -5.44
CA SER A 230 5.01 18.50 -4.81
C SER A 230 4.54 18.33 -3.37
N GLN A 231 4.26 17.08 -2.93
CA GLN A 231 3.72 16.75 -1.60
C GLN A 231 2.48 17.59 -1.18
N SER A 232 1.74 18.06 -2.18
CA SER A 232 0.60 18.96 -2.02
C SER A 232 -0.74 18.23 -1.83
N ASN A 233 -0.78 16.92 -2.03
CA ASN A 233 -2.02 16.13 -1.95
C ASN A 233 -2.01 15.24 -0.71
N VAL A 234 -3.18 15.10 -0.09
CA VAL A 234 -3.45 14.13 0.97
C VAL A 234 -3.94 12.84 0.33
N GLY A 235 -3.26 11.72 0.58
CA GLY A 235 -3.58 10.40 0.01
C GLY A 235 -2.75 10.03 -1.23
N LYS A 236 -3.06 8.87 -1.81
CA LYS A 236 -2.28 8.24 -2.88
C LYS A 236 -2.58 8.81 -4.25
N ILE A 237 -1.53 8.87 -5.07
CA ILE A 237 -1.66 9.13 -6.51
C ILE A 237 -1.71 7.79 -7.24
N ALA A 238 -2.68 7.65 -8.15
CA ALA A 238 -2.80 6.54 -9.07
C ALA A 238 -2.42 6.92 -10.50
N VAL A 239 -1.85 5.96 -11.21
CA VAL A 239 -1.73 6.02 -12.66
C VAL A 239 -2.46 4.82 -13.22
N ARG A 240 -3.32 5.07 -14.19
CA ARG A 240 -4.08 4.06 -14.92
C ARG A 240 -3.30 3.67 -16.16
N ILE A 241 -3.01 2.40 -16.27
CA ILE A 241 -2.42 1.84 -17.48
C ILE A 241 -3.54 1.27 -18.33
N GLU A 242 -3.75 1.89 -19.49
CA GLU A 242 -4.73 1.43 -20.49
C GLU A 242 -4.06 0.47 -21.48
N ALA A 243 -4.89 -0.39 -22.09
CA ALA A 243 -4.47 -1.36 -23.09
C ALA A 243 -4.54 -0.75 -24.49
#